data_AF-B0WT99-F1
#
_entry.id   AF-B0WT99-F1
#
_cell.length_a   1.000
_cell.length_b   1.000
_cell.length_c   1.000
_cell.angle_alpha   90.00
_cell.angle_beta   90.00
_cell.angle_gamma   90.00
#
_symmetry.space_group_name_H-M   'P 1'
#
loop_
_entity.id
_entity.type
_entity.pdbx_description
1 polymer ?
#
loop_
_entity_poly.entity_id
_entity_poly.type
_entity_poly.pdbx_seq_one_letter_code
_entity_poly.pdbx_strand_id
1 'polypeptide(L)'
;MFLSTFDVKSKKMRCLMNKKRSESGIVEDDKRALNHNRYTIPTDEVKFINGHILSFPSCTSHYGREKSSKLFLSSDLSIAAMYRLYVAECTKRETPPVHYNSYKAIFKTYNFAFRTLKVDTCGTCDYLAVSIKGCQHEREKLGLVSKQTDHHQLSKFVFDQKTMDIKTSTTDSTVVTISGDLQKNLPTPHLRSGESYYKRQLYTYNFTLFRSSGGTNTSHCFLWNESIAKRGSQEVASCLKIHFDDPHFDDVKHVNYYTDRCAGQNANFVHCMYFTQLIEQRASCGKALTVEHKYMVSGHSHMEVDGVHGAIERAKRKTSLSVEIPRDWAVLISQVPRKVPLAVYEMEQSQFLAFKNLSCRYKRPKLNDQGEPILFQQAMVFKYTTAAPGVVFYKIDPRAEDFQSFTIIRENVDPELPEMPAITDQPIELSQEKLSDLKSLLKYVSEPNKPYYQALLKNLVAPKRGRKRQNVIDDHFEADLDPLEECW
;
A
#
# COMPACT_ATOMS: atom_id res chain seq x y z
N MET A 1 -24.41 -67.75 -36.50
CA MET A 1 -24.10 -67.15 -37.81
C MET A 1 -24.31 -65.64 -37.80
N PHE A 2 -25.54 -65.11 -37.69
CA PHE A 2 -25.76 -63.65 -37.70
C PHE A 2 -24.93 -62.85 -36.67
N LEU A 3 -24.95 -63.26 -35.40
CA LEU A 3 -24.23 -62.54 -34.32
C LEU A 3 -22.71 -62.56 -34.49
N SER A 4 -22.16 -63.67 -35.01
CA SER A 4 -20.73 -63.84 -35.24
C SER A 4 -20.25 -63.11 -36.49
N THR A 5 -21.08 -63.05 -37.53
CA THR A 5 -20.76 -62.36 -38.80
C THR A 5 -20.70 -60.85 -38.63
N PHE A 6 -21.55 -60.26 -37.78
CA PHE A 6 -21.59 -58.81 -37.54
C PHE A 6 -20.88 -58.39 -36.24
N ASP A 7 -20.21 -59.31 -35.56
CA ASP A 7 -19.57 -59.11 -34.24
C ASP A 7 -20.48 -58.39 -33.23
N VAL A 8 -21.74 -58.83 -33.13
CA VAL A 8 -22.74 -58.25 -32.23
C VAL A 8 -23.08 -59.21 -31.11
N LYS A 9 -22.91 -58.75 -29.87
CA LYS A 9 -23.27 -59.53 -28.67
C LYS A 9 -24.79 -59.81 -28.61
N SER A 10 -25.17 -61.04 -28.26
CA SER A 10 -26.58 -61.49 -28.11
C SER A 10 -27.44 -60.55 -27.26
N LYS A 11 -26.88 -59.97 -26.20
CA LYS A 11 -27.57 -59.01 -25.31
C LYS A 11 -28.00 -57.73 -26.06
N LYS A 12 -27.16 -57.22 -26.97
CA LYS A 12 -27.45 -56.02 -27.76
C LYS A 12 -28.60 -56.28 -28.72
N MET A 13 -28.63 -57.47 -29.35
CA MET A 13 -29.70 -57.87 -30.26
C MET A 13 -31.05 -58.04 -29.55
N ARG A 14 -31.07 -58.69 -28.37
CA ARG A 14 -32.28 -58.80 -27.54
C ARG A 14 -32.83 -57.44 -27.12
N CYS A 15 -31.95 -56.51 -26.74
CA CYS A 15 -32.35 -55.17 -26.33
C CYS A 15 -32.96 -54.39 -27.52
N LEU A 16 -32.37 -54.49 -28.71
CA LEU A 16 -32.90 -53.88 -29.93
C LEU A 16 -34.24 -54.50 -30.35
N MET A 17 -34.39 -55.82 -30.27
CA MET A 17 -35.66 -56.50 -30.55
C MET A 17 -36.75 -56.07 -29.59
N ASN A 18 -36.44 -55.93 -28.29
CA ASN A 18 -37.40 -55.41 -27.31
C ASN A 18 -37.80 -53.97 -27.60
N LYS A 19 -36.85 -53.11 -28.02
CA LYS A 19 -37.13 -51.72 -28.42
C LYS A 19 -37.91 -51.57 -29.73
N LYS A 20 -37.90 -52.61 -30.59
CA LYS A 20 -38.59 -52.62 -31.90
C LYS A 20 -39.99 -53.27 -31.84
N ARG A 21 -40.42 -53.75 -30.66
CA ARG A 21 -41.75 -54.36 -30.43
C ARG A 21 -42.89 -53.35 -30.23
N SER A 22 -42.69 -52.07 -30.57
CA SER A 22 -43.78 -51.10 -30.71
C SER A 22 -44.54 -51.38 -32.01
N GLU A 23 -45.88 -51.34 -31.98
CA GLU A 23 -46.75 -51.66 -33.13
C GLU A 23 -46.50 -50.77 -34.37
N SER A 24 -45.80 -49.64 -34.22
CA SER A 24 -45.51 -48.70 -35.31
C SER A 24 -44.22 -48.98 -36.09
N GLY A 25 -43.43 -50.00 -35.72
CA GLY A 25 -42.17 -50.35 -36.41
C GLY A 25 -41.03 -49.34 -36.24
N ILE A 26 -41.24 -48.26 -35.47
CA ILE A 26 -40.28 -47.21 -35.16
C ILE A 26 -39.66 -47.51 -33.78
N VAL A 27 -38.34 -47.53 -33.71
CA VAL A 27 -37.58 -47.72 -32.46
C VAL A 27 -37.85 -46.56 -31.51
N GLU A 28 -38.26 -46.84 -30.27
CA GLU A 28 -38.43 -45.78 -29.26
C GLU A 28 -37.14 -44.98 -29.04
N ASP A 29 -37.31 -43.66 -28.89
CA ASP A 29 -36.20 -42.72 -28.73
C ASP A 29 -35.39 -43.01 -27.44
N ASP A 30 -34.07 -42.81 -27.49
CA ASP A 30 -33.19 -43.10 -26.36
C ASP A 30 -33.38 -42.02 -25.28
N LYS A 31 -34.28 -42.28 -24.33
CA LYS A 31 -34.65 -41.39 -23.20
C LYS A 31 -33.47 -40.99 -22.29
N ARG A 32 -32.22 -41.32 -22.63
CA ARG A 32 -31.00 -40.84 -21.96
C ARG A 32 -30.87 -39.32 -21.98
N ALA A 33 -31.40 -38.63 -23.00
CA ALA A 33 -31.43 -37.17 -23.04
C ALA A 33 -32.36 -36.55 -21.98
N LEU A 34 -33.35 -37.32 -21.49
CA LEU A 34 -34.29 -36.92 -20.43
C LEU A 34 -33.80 -37.31 -19.03
N ASN A 35 -32.58 -37.83 -18.91
CA ASN A 35 -32.02 -38.23 -17.62
C ASN A 35 -31.54 -36.97 -16.88
N HIS A 36 -32.47 -36.30 -16.21
CA HIS A 36 -32.14 -35.19 -15.32
C HIS A 36 -31.26 -35.74 -14.20
N ASN A 37 -30.00 -35.33 -14.19
CA ASN A 37 -29.05 -35.78 -13.18
C ASN A 37 -29.59 -35.39 -11.79
N ARG A 38 -29.73 -36.35 -10.86
CA ARG A 38 -30.22 -36.11 -9.48
C ARG A 38 -29.34 -35.14 -8.67
N TYR A 39 -28.22 -34.67 -9.23
CA TYR A 39 -27.23 -33.81 -8.60
C TYR A 39 -27.24 -32.36 -9.12
N THR A 40 -28.27 -31.96 -9.88
CA THR A 40 -28.42 -30.55 -10.28
C THR A 40 -28.76 -29.70 -9.07
N ILE A 41 -27.90 -28.74 -8.75
CA ILE A 41 -28.09 -27.80 -7.64
C ILE A 41 -29.38 -27.00 -7.90
N PRO A 42 -30.29 -26.89 -6.92
CA PRO A 42 -31.51 -26.10 -7.07
C PRO A 42 -31.22 -24.67 -7.55
N THR A 43 -32.09 -24.13 -8.41
CA THR A 43 -31.90 -22.79 -8.99
C THR A 43 -31.79 -21.68 -7.95
N ASP A 44 -32.44 -21.84 -6.81
CA ASP A 44 -32.40 -20.85 -5.72
C ASP A 44 -31.08 -20.91 -4.92
N GLU A 45 -30.49 -22.10 -4.76
CA GLU A 45 -29.15 -22.24 -4.18
C GLU A 45 -28.09 -21.62 -5.11
N VAL A 46 -28.23 -21.79 -6.43
CA VAL A 46 -27.34 -21.15 -7.41
C VAL A 46 -27.44 -19.62 -7.31
N LYS A 47 -28.65 -19.05 -7.22
CA LYS A 47 -28.84 -17.60 -7.00
C LYS A 47 -28.20 -17.12 -5.71
N PHE A 48 -28.32 -17.90 -4.63
CA PHE A 48 -27.71 -17.57 -3.35
C PHE A 48 -26.18 -17.57 -3.43
N ILE A 49 -25.57 -18.60 -4.02
CA ILE A 49 -24.12 -18.67 -4.25
C ILE A 49 -23.64 -17.51 -5.12
N ASN A 50 -24.38 -17.16 -6.16
CA ASN A 50 -24.09 -16.02 -7.03
C ASN A 50 -24.12 -14.69 -6.24
N GLY A 51 -25.13 -14.49 -5.39
CA GLY A 51 -25.22 -13.33 -4.51
C GLY A 51 -24.07 -13.25 -3.52
N HIS A 52 -23.66 -14.38 -2.94
CA HIS A 52 -22.50 -14.46 -2.06
C HIS A 52 -21.19 -14.11 -2.80
N ILE A 53 -20.94 -14.67 -3.99
CA ILE A 53 -19.74 -14.36 -4.79
C ILE A 53 -19.70 -12.88 -5.19
N LEU A 54 -20.82 -12.30 -5.60
CA LEU A 54 -20.92 -10.89 -5.99
C LEU A 54 -20.90 -9.91 -4.82
N SER A 55 -21.07 -10.40 -3.58
CA SER A 55 -20.96 -9.54 -2.40
C SER A 55 -19.53 -9.00 -2.21
N PHE A 56 -18.51 -9.76 -2.63
CA PHE A 56 -17.11 -9.43 -2.40
C PHE A 56 -16.71 -8.19 -3.21
N PRO A 57 -16.05 -7.20 -2.57
CA PRO A 57 -15.56 -6.05 -3.30
C PRO A 57 -14.55 -6.50 -4.36
N SER A 58 -14.81 -6.14 -5.61
CA SER A 58 -13.94 -6.44 -6.74
C SER A 58 -13.54 -5.15 -7.45
N CYS A 59 -12.27 -5.03 -7.83
CA CYS A 59 -11.77 -3.87 -8.55
C CYS A 59 -11.44 -4.25 -10.00
N THR A 60 -11.62 -3.32 -10.93
CA THR A 60 -11.04 -3.42 -12.28
C THR A 60 -9.57 -3.00 -12.23
N SER A 61 -8.71 -3.62 -13.04
CA SER A 61 -7.31 -3.19 -13.14
C SER A 61 -7.22 -1.81 -13.79
N HIS A 62 -6.65 -0.83 -13.09
CA HIS A 62 -6.53 0.57 -13.54
C HIS A 62 -5.77 0.73 -14.87
N TYR A 63 -4.92 -0.25 -15.23
CA TYR A 63 -4.03 -0.22 -16.41
C TYR A 63 -4.57 -0.93 -17.66
N GLY A 64 -5.88 -1.19 -17.78
CA GLY A 64 -6.37 -1.96 -18.92
C GLY A 64 -7.88 -1.99 -19.12
N ARG A 65 -8.58 -0.87 -18.87
CA ARG A 65 -10.04 -0.80 -19.05
C ARG A 65 -10.50 -1.13 -20.49
N GLU A 66 -9.63 -0.96 -21.49
CA GLU A 66 -9.94 -1.25 -22.89
C GLU A 66 -9.67 -2.72 -23.31
N LYS A 67 -8.92 -3.52 -22.52
CA LYS A 67 -8.43 -4.85 -22.97
C LYS A 67 -8.95 -6.04 -22.17
N SER A 68 -9.59 -5.86 -21.01
CA SER A 68 -10.09 -6.99 -20.22
C SER A 68 -11.32 -6.66 -19.36
N SER A 69 -12.34 -7.52 -19.42
CA SER A 69 -13.52 -7.50 -18.53
C SER A 69 -13.28 -8.24 -17.20
N LYS A 70 -12.03 -8.50 -16.82
CA LYS A 70 -11.67 -9.30 -15.65
C LYS A 70 -11.73 -8.48 -14.36
N LEU A 71 -12.41 -9.00 -13.35
CA LEU A 71 -12.57 -8.38 -12.04
C LEU A 71 -11.61 -9.02 -11.03
N PHE A 72 -10.98 -8.21 -10.18
CA PHE A 72 -9.97 -8.67 -9.22
C PHE A 72 -10.50 -8.61 -7.79
N LEU A 73 -10.44 -9.73 -7.09
CA LEU A 73 -10.72 -9.88 -5.66
C LEU A 73 -9.45 -9.65 -4.82
N SER A 74 -9.58 -9.35 -3.53
CA SER A 74 -8.45 -9.12 -2.61
C SER A 74 -7.40 -10.24 -2.64
N SER A 75 -6.13 -9.87 -2.43
CA SER A 75 -5.00 -10.83 -2.34
C SER A 75 -5.07 -11.73 -1.12
N ASP A 76 -5.79 -11.30 -0.09
CA ASP A 76 -5.97 -12.05 1.15
C ASP A 76 -7.14 -13.07 1.05
N LEU A 77 -7.88 -13.05 -0.08
CA LEU A 77 -8.96 -13.98 -0.38
C LEU A 77 -8.47 -15.15 -1.24
N SER A 78 -9.14 -16.29 -1.08
CA SER A 78 -8.99 -17.47 -1.93
C SER A 78 -10.34 -18.16 -2.08
N ILE A 79 -10.52 -19.03 -3.08
CA ILE A 79 -11.78 -19.78 -3.26
C ILE A 79 -12.11 -20.58 -1.99
N ALA A 80 -11.10 -21.15 -1.33
CA ALA A 80 -11.26 -21.85 -0.06
C ALA A 80 -11.72 -20.92 1.07
N ALA A 81 -11.15 -19.71 1.16
CA ALA A 81 -11.59 -18.72 2.14
C ALA A 81 -13.02 -18.25 1.88
N MET A 82 -13.37 -17.96 0.63
CA MET A 82 -14.73 -17.60 0.24
C MET A 82 -15.73 -18.71 0.54
N TYR A 83 -15.38 -19.98 0.27
CA TYR A 83 -16.24 -21.10 0.60
C TYR A 83 -16.47 -21.26 2.11
N ARG A 84 -15.45 -21.02 2.94
CA ARG A 84 -15.64 -21.01 4.40
C ARG A 84 -16.64 -19.93 4.84
N LEU A 85 -16.63 -18.77 4.19
CA LEU A 85 -17.60 -17.70 4.46
C LEU A 85 -19.00 -18.07 4.00
N TYR A 86 -19.12 -18.69 2.82
CA TYR A 86 -20.37 -19.24 2.32
C TYR A 86 -20.97 -20.25 3.29
N VAL A 87 -20.17 -21.21 3.77
CA VAL A 87 -20.61 -22.21 4.74
C VAL A 87 -21.09 -21.54 6.04
N ALA A 88 -20.35 -20.54 6.55
CA ALA A 88 -20.76 -19.81 7.74
C ALA A 88 -22.09 -19.06 7.56
N GLU A 89 -22.34 -18.52 6.36
CA GLU A 89 -23.60 -17.84 6.05
C GLU A 89 -24.77 -18.82 5.87
N CYS A 90 -24.51 -19.99 5.26
CA CYS A 90 -25.45 -21.12 5.22
C CYS A 90 -25.86 -21.58 6.62
N THR A 91 -24.89 -21.72 7.55
CA THR A 91 -25.15 -22.09 8.94
C THR A 91 -26.05 -21.08 9.65
N LYS A 92 -25.83 -19.77 9.44
CA LYS A 92 -26.68 -18.71 10.02
C LYS A 92 -28.12 -18.72 9.49
N ARG A 93 -28.31 -19.21 8.27
CA ARG A 93 -29.62 -19.28 7.59
C ARG A 93 -30.29 -20.64 7.75
N GLU A 94 -29.69 -21.57 8.51
CA GLU A 94 -30.16 -22.95 8.69
C GLU A 94 -30.34 -23.72 7.38
N THR A 95 -29.53 -23.38 6.36
CA THR A 95 -29.54 -24.04 5.05
C THR A 95 -28.32 -24.93 4.88
N PRO A 96 -28.44 -26.14 4.31
CA PRO A 96 -27.29 -26.99 4.05
C PRO A 96 -26.38 -26.37 2.97
N PRO A 97 -25.07 -26.25 3.19
CA PRO A 97 -24.15 -25.73 2.18
C PRO A 97 -23.93 -26.74 1.06
N VAL A 98 -23.82 -26.27 -0.18
CA VAL A 98 -23.37 -27.09 -1.31
C VAL A 98 -21.92 -27.52 -1.13
N HIS A 99 -21.54 -28.62 -1.76
CA HIS A 99 -20.16 -29.11 -1.71
C HIS A 99 -19.16 -28.12 -2.35
N TYR A 100 -17.93 -28.05 -1.84
CA TYR A 100 -16.87 -27.15 -2.31
C TYR A 100 -16.64 -27.20 -3.82
N ASN A 101 -16.65 -28.39 -4.42
CA ASN A 101 -16.46 -28.55 -5.86
C ASN A 101 -17.56 -27.87 -6.69
N SER A 102 -18.80 -27.93 -6.20
CA SER A 102 -19.95 -27.27 -6.81
C SER A 102 -19.83 -25.75 -6.71
N TYR A 103 -19.49 -25.24 -5.52
CA TYR A 103 -19.21 -23.82 -5.30
C TYR A 103 -18.05 -23.32 -6.20
N LYS A 104 -16.97 -24.10 -6.29
CA LYS A 104 -15.80 -23.79 -7.14
C LYS A 104 -16.16 -23.81 -8.63
N ALA A 105 -17.04 -24.71 -9.07
CA ALA A 105 -17.51 -24.75 -10.45
C ALA A 105 -18.33 -23.50 -10.80
N ILE A 106 -19.22 -23.07 -9.90
CA ILE A 106 -19.99 -21.82 -10.05
C ILE A 106 -19.05 -20.62 -10.02
N PHE A 107 -18.10 -20.56 -9.09
CA PHE A 107 -17.12 -19.46 -9.06
C PHE A 107 -16.31 -19.34 -10.36
N LYS A 108 -15.95 -20.46 -10.98
CA LYS A 108 -15.21 -20.47 -12.25
C LYS A 108 -16.00 -19.95 -13.46
N THR A 109 -17.33 -19.82 -13.38
CA THR A 109 -18.11 -19.19 -14.45
C THR A 109 -17.94 -17.67 -14.44
N TYR A 110 -17.53 -17.08 -13.32
CA TYR A 110 -17.22 -15.67 -13.20
C TYR A 110 -15.80 -15.36 -13.66
N ASN A 111 -15.63 -14.22 -14.33
CA ASN A 111 -14.32 -13.72 -14.74
C ASN A 111 -13.58 -13.01 -13.58
N PHE A 112 -13.50 -13.68 -12.42
CA PHE A 112 -12.77 -13.21 -11.24
C PHE A 112 -11.34 -13.76 -11.20
N ALA A 113 -10.39 -12.93 -10.77
CA ALA A 113 -9.05 -13.36 -10.37
C ALA A 113 -8.75 -12.87 -8.96
N PHE A 114 -7.99 -13.66 -8.19
CA PHE A 114 -7.40 -13.16 -6.96
C PHE A 114 -6.20 -12.28 -7.31
N ARG A 115 -6.10 -11.12 -6.67
CA ARG A 115 -4.96 -10.23 -6.85
C ARG A 115 -3.73 -10.96 -6.31
N THR A 116 -2.82 -11.37 -7.19
CA THR A 116 -1.50 -11.82 -6.76
C THR A 116 -0.81 -10.63 -6.13
N LEU A 117 -0.12 -10.82 -4.99
CA LEU A 117 0.91 -9.87 -4.58
C LEU A 117 1.93 -9.87 -5.72
N LYS A 118 1.85 -8.88 -6.60
CA LYS A 118 2.93 -8.63 -7.55
C LYS A 118 4.14 -8.32 -6.67
N VAL A 119 5.23 -9.02 -6.90
CA VAL A 119 6.55 -8.45 -6.60
C VAL A 119 6.54 -7.09 -7.30
N ASP A 120 6.78 -6.00 -6.59
CA ASP A 120 6.63 -4.64 -7.13
C ASP A 120 7.35 -4.53 -8.48
N THR A 121 6.57 -4.57 -9.56
CA THR A 121 7.12 -4.41 -10.91
C THR A 121 7.23 -2.93 -11.17
N CYS A 122 8.38 -2.49 -11.67
CA CYS A 122 8.55 -1.10 -12.05
C CYS A 122 7.56 -0.75 -13.17
N GLY A 123 6.67 0.22 -12.91
CA GLY A 123 5.68 0.68 -13.88
C GLY A 123 6.30 1.20 -15.17
N THR A 124 7.47 1.86 -15.07
CA THR A 124 8.25 2.31 -16.24
C THR A 124 8.73 1.12 -17.07
N CYS A 125 9.25 0.06 -16.44
CA CYS A 125 9.66 -1.15 -17.15
C CYS A 125 8.49 -1.87 -17.80
N ASP A 126 7.35 -1.97 -17.11
CA ASP A 126 6.14 -2.57 -17.65
C ASP A 126 5.65 -1.79 -18.89
N TYR A 127 5.60 -0.46 -18.79
CA TYR A 127 5.24 0.43 -19.90
C TYR A 127 6.19 0.29 -21.09
N LEU A 128 7.51 0.35 -20.86
CA LEU A 128 8.51 0.23 -21.90
C LEU A 128 8.48 -1.16 -22.54
N ALA A 129 8.32 -2.23 -21.76
CA ALA A 129 8.21 -3.59 -22.27
C ALA A 129 6.99 -3.79 -23.19
N VAL A 130 5.84 -3.22 -22.81
CA VAL A 130 4.63 -3.24 -23.65
C VAL A 130 4.84 -2.40 -24.92
N SER A 131 5.42 -1.20 -24.78
CA SER A 131 5.67 -0.28 -25.89
C SER A 131 6.64 -0.86 -26.92
N ILE A 132 7.74 -1.49 -26.47
CA ILE A 132 8.72 -2.15 -27.34
C ILE A 132 8.08 -3.31 -28.11
N LYS A 133 7.23 -4.11 -27.45
CA LYS A 133 6.52 -5.23 -28.09
C LYS A 133 5.49 -4.76 -29.13
N GLY A 134 4.86 -3.62 -28.90
CA GLY A 134 3.85 -3.05 -29.81
C GLY A 134 4.42 -2.19 -30.94
N CYS A 135 5.71 -1.84 -30.89
CA CYS A 135 6.32 -0.92 -31.85
C CYS A 135 6.65 -1.62 -33.18
N GLN A 136 6.09 -1.10 -34.28
CA GLN A 136 6.34 -1.62 -35.63
C GLN A 136 7.52 -0.93 -36.33
N HIS A 137 7.84 0.30 -35.94
CA HIS A 137 8.95 1.06 -36.52
C HIS A 137 10.26 0.80 -35.78
N GLU A 138 11.30 0.38 -36.50
CA GLU A 138 12.58 -0.03 -35.90
C GLU A 138 13.30 1.13 -35.20
N ARG A 139 13.27 2.35 -35.76
CA ARG A 139 13.92 3.53 -35.15
C ARG A 139 13.30 3.90 -33.80
N GLU A 140 11.97 3.88 -33.71
CA GLU A 140 11.25 4.17 -32.46
C GLU A 140 11.49 3.08 -31.43
N LYS A 141 11.51 1.83 -31.86
CA LYS A 141 11.82 0.67 -31.02
C LYS A 141 13.23 0.78 -30.41
N LEU A 142 14.23 1.17 -31.21
CA LEU A 142 15.59 1.42 -30.71
C LEU A 142 15.61 2.54 -29.65
N GLY A 143 14.85 3.62 -29.86
CA GLY A 143 14.70 4.68 -28.86
C GLY A 143 14.07 4.20 -27.54
N LEU A 144 13.05 3.35 -27.60
CA LEU A 144 12.42 2.75 -26.41
C LEU A 144 13.35 1.79 -25.67
N VAL A 145 14.14 0.99 -26.40
CA VAL A 145 15.15 0.08 -25.83
C VAL A 145 16.27 0.88 -25.15
N SER A 146 16.70 1.99 -25.75
CA SER A 146 17.67 2.90 -25.15
C SER A 146 17.15 3.50 -23.84
N LYS A 147 15.90 3.99 -23.81
CA LYS A 147 15.26 4.48 -22.57
C LYS A 147 15.16 3.40 -21.49
N GLN A 148 14.85 2.16 -21.86
CA GLN A 148 14.80 1.04 -20.90
C GLN A 148 16.20 0.73 -20.33
N THR A 149 17.22 0.76 -21.18
CA THR A 149 18.61 0.53 -20.76
C THR A 149 19.07 1.62 -19.81
N ASP A 150 18.80 2.88 -20.14
CA ASP A 150 19.14 4.04 -19.30
C ASP A 150 18.43 3.97 -17.93
N HIS A 151 17.14 3.64 -17.91
CA HIS A 151 16.38 3.44 -16.66
C HIS A 151 16.99 2.36 -15.76
N HIS A 152 17.42 1.23 -16.33
CA HIS A 152 18.11 0.18 -15.57
C HIS A 152 19.49 0.62 -15.08
N GLN A 153 20.25 1.38 -15.88
CA GLN A 153 21.54 1.92 -15.48
C GLN A 153 21.40 2.93 -14.33
N LEU A 154 20.41 3.82 -14.42
CA LEU A 154 20.06 4.76 -13.35
C LEU A 154 19.69 4.02 -12.06
N SER A 155 18.82 3.02 -12.16
CA SER A 155 18.44 2.18 -11.01
C SER A 155 19.65 1.52 -10.36
N LYS A 156 20.54 0.92 -11.17
CA LYS A 156 21.78 0.30 -10.69
C LYS A 156 22.68 1.32 -10.01
N PHE A 157 22.84 2.50 -10.61
CA PHE A 157 23.65 3.59 -10.05
C PHE A 157 23.16 4.02 -8.66
N VAL A 158 21.86 4.28 -8.50
CA VAL A 158 21.28 4.69 -7.21
C VAL A 158 21.46 3.59 -6.15
N PHE A 159 21.29 2.32 -6.54
CA PHE A 159 21.51 1.19 -5.64
C PHE A 159 22.97 1.02 -5.22
N ASP A 160 23.90 1.15 -6.17
CA ASP A 160 25.33 1.07 -5.92
C ASP A 160 25.77 2.26 -5.03
N GLN A 161 25.26 3.46 -5.27
CA GLN A 161 25.49 4.65 -4.44
C GLN A 161 25.00 4.44 -3.00
N LYS A 162 23.78 3.93 -2.82
CA LYS A 162 23.26 3.59 -1.48
C LYS A 162 24.15 2.58 -0.76
N THR A 163 24.61 1.57 -1.48
CA THR A 163 25.50 0.54 -0.92
C THR A 163 26.83 1.17 -0.47
N MET A 164 27.36 2.13 -1.22
CA MET A 164 28.56 2.88 -0.83
C MET A 164 28.29 3.76 0.40
N ASP A 165 27.19 4.50 0.44
CA ASP A 165 26.82 5.35 1.57
C ASP A 165 26.65 4.54 2.87
N ILE A 166 26.04 3.36 2.80
CA ILE A 166 25.94 2.44 3.95
C ILE A 166 27.33 2.01 4.42
N LYS A 167 28.22 1.64 3.48
CA LYS A 167 29.61 1.27 3.82
C LYS A 167 30.33 2.43 4.50
N THR A 168 30.22 3.65 3.97
CA THR A 168 30.81 4.86 4.57
C THR A 168 30.27 5.09 5.97
N SER A 169 28.96 5.03 6.17
CA SER A 169 28.34 5.18 7.51
C SER A 169 28.69 4.06 8.48
N THR A 170 29.16 2.91 7.99
CA THR A 170 29.66 1.82 8.83
C THR A 170 31.06 2.13 9.36
N THR A 171 31.89 2.81 8.57
CA THR A 171 33.29 3.12 8.90
C THR A 171 33.49 4.48 9.56
N ASP A 172 32.66 5.48 9.21
CA ASP A 172 32.73 6.84 9.72
C ASP A 172 31.49 7.14 10.57
N SER A 173 31.69 7.39 11.87
CA SER A 173 30.61 7.68 12.81
C SER A 173 29.97 9.06 12.59
N THR A 174 30.62 9.95 11.85
CA THR A 174 30.08 11.28 11.51
C THR A 174 29.15 11.26 10.31
N VAL A 175 29.08 10.11 9.61
CA VAL A 175 28.19 9.87 8.47
C VAL A 175 27.11 8.88 8.89
N VAL A 176 25.85 9.24 8.63
CA VAL A 176 24.70 8.38 8.92
C VAL A 176 23.93 8.11 7.65
N THR A 177 23.57 6.85 7.42
CA THR A 177 22.63 6.49 6.35
C THR A 177 21.31 6.04 6.94
N ILE A 178 20.23 6.64 6.50
CA ILE A 178 18.86 6.38 6.97
C ILE A 178 18.03 5.97 5.76
N SER A 179 17.27 4.89 5.86
CA SER A 179 16.17 4.60 4.94
C SER A 179 14.82 4.75 5.64
N GLY A 180 13.85 5.37 4.97
CA GLY A 180 12.52 5.64 5.52
C GLY A 180 11.41 5.21 4.58
N ASP A 181 10.39 4.54 5.12
CA ASP A 181 9.19 4.16 4.37
C ASP A 181 7.96 4.01 5.29
N LEU A 182 6.78 4.26 4.72
CA LEU A 182 5.51 4.06 5.40
C LEU A 182 4.95 2.67 5.08
N GLN A 183 4.84 1.82 6.09
CA GLN A 183 4.29 0.47 5.92
C GLN A 183 2.84 0.53 5.42
N LYS A 184 2.44 -0.49 4.66
CA LYS A 184 1.03 -0.75 4.34
C LYS A 184 0.15 -0.65 5.60
N ASN A 185 -0.97 0.04 5.48
CA ASN A 185 -1.92 0.27 6.58
C ASN A 185 -2.25 -1.02 7.34
N LEU A 186 -2.13 -0.95 8.67
CA LEU A 186 -2.40 -2.05 9.57
C LEU A 186 -3.85 -1.97 10.04
N PRO A 187 -4.72 -2.94 9.69
CA PRO A 187 -6.13 -2.90 10.06
C PRO A 187 -6.33 -3.27 11.54
N THR A 188 -7.16 -2.49 12.22
CA THR A 188 -7.46 -2.62 13.65
C THR A 188 -8.99 -2.58 13.87
N PRO A 189 -9.63 -3.63 14.41
CA PRO A 189 -9.02 -4.86 14.90
C PRO A 189 -8.57 -5.75 13.73
N HIS A 190 -7.48 -6.49 13.92
CA HIS A 190 -6.98 -7.46 12.95
C HIS A 190 -7.81 -8.76 13.03
N LEU A 191 -8.83 -8.84 12.18
CA LEU A 191 -9.71 -10.01 12.15
C LEU A 191 -9.32 -10.97 11.04
N ARG A 192 -9.26 -12.26 11.37
CA ARG A 192 -9.10 -13.37 10.41
C ARG A 192 -10.42 -13.75 9.72
N SER A 193 -11.55 -13.33 10.30
CA SER A 193 -12.89 -13.60 9.76
C SER A 193 -13.15 -12.74 8.53
N GLY A 194 -13.69 -13.34 7.47
CA GLY A 194 -13.87 -12.60 6.22
C GLY A 194 -14.90 -11.47 6.24
N GLU A 195 -15.75 -11.36 7.27
CA GLU A 195 -16.67 -10.22 7.43
C GLU A 195 -15.93 -8.87 7.53
N SER A 196 -14.68 -8.85 7.98
CA SER A 196 -13.88 -7.62 8.06
C SER A 196 -13.50 -7.07 6.69
N TYR A 197 -13.37 -7.92 5.67
CA TYR A 197 -13.01 -7.48 4.30
C TYR A 197 -14.08 -6.60 3.65
N TYR A 198 -15.29 -6.55 4.22
CA TYR A 198 -16.42 -5.77 3.70
C TYR A 198 -16.67 -4.49 4.49
N LYS A 199 -15.84 -4.18 5.48
CA LYS A 199 -16.07 -3.11 6.45
C LYS A 199 -14.87 -2.19 6.51
N ARG A 200 -15.13 -0.90 6.73
CA ARG A 200 -14.08 0.09 6.98
C ARG A 200 -13.49 -0.14 8.37
N GLN A 201 -12.23 -0.59 8.43
CA GLN A 201 -11.50 -0.83 9.68
C GLN A 201 -10.67 0.40 10.05
N LEU A 202 -10.45 0.61 11.35
CA LEU A 202 -9.54 1.65 11.84
C LEU A 202 -8.13 1.31 11.34
N TYR A 203 -7.45 2.28 10.74
CA TYR A 203 -6.07 2.07 10.28
C TYR A 203 -5.07 2.58 11.30
N THR A 204 -4.12 1.71 11.63
CA THR A 204 -2.89 2.04 12.31
C THR A 204 -1.80 2.18 11.26
N TYR A 205 -1.08 3.29 11.30
CA TYR A 205 0.04 3.60 10.44
C TYR A 205 1.34 3.27 11.17
N ASN A 206 2.37 2.87 10.40
CA ASN A 206 3.70 2.62 10.90
C ASN A 206 4.72 3.24 9.95
N PHE A 207 5.32 4.36 10.34
CA PHE A 207 6.45 4.93 9.63
C PHE A 207 7.74 4.36 10.21
N THR A 208 8.56 3.75 9.36
CA THR A 208 9.78 3.08 9.80
C THR A 208 11.00 3.81 9.29
N LEU A 209 11.92 4.10 10.20
CA LEU A 209 13.28 4.54 9.88
C LEU A 209 14.27 3.43 10.22
N PHE A 210 15.17 3.12 9.30
CA PHE A 210 16.30 2.23 9.52
C PHE A 210 17.59 3.03 9.39
N ARG A 211 18.36 3.10 10.48
CA ARG A 211 19.57 3.92 10.56
C ARG A 211 20.80 3.03 10.70
N SER A 212 21.82 3.31 9.90
CA SER A 212 23.16 2.73 9.94
C SER A 212 24.18 3.82 10.31
N SER A 213 24.95 3.59 11.38
CA SER A 213 26.01 4.50 11.85
C SER A 213 27.04 3.76 12.71
N GLY A 214 28.33 3.96 12.44
CA GLY A 214 29.44 3.43 13.25
C GLY A 214 29.38 1.91 13.46
N GLY A 215 28.96 1.16 12.45
CA GLY A 215 28.77 -0.30 12.53
C GLY A 215 27.54 -0.76 13.30
N THR A 216 26.74 0.17 13.84
CA THR A 216 25.51 -0.12 14.56
C THR A 216 24.30 0.19 13.68
N ASN A 217 23.37 -0.76 13.64
CA ASN A 217 22.09 -0.57 12.95
C ASN A 217 20.99 -0.44 13.99
N THR A 218 20.08 0.50 13.77
CA THR A 218 18.89 0.73 14.60
C THR A 218 17.66 0.84 13.72
N SER A 219 16.51 0.44 14.24
CA SER A 219 15.24 0.54 13.53
C SER A 219 14.20 1.16 14.44
N HIS A 220 13.58 2.23 13.97
CA HIS A 220 12.60 3.03 14.71
C HIS A 220 11.26 2.92 13.98
N CYS A 221 10.21 2.53 14.69
CA CYS A 221 8.84 2.40 14.18
C CYS A 221 7.97 3.42 14.91
N PHE A 222 7.48 4.42 14.19
CA PHE A 222 6.57 5.45 14.69
C PHE A 222 5.14 5.02 14.35
N LEU A 223 4.34 4.75 15.36
CA LEU A 223 2.98 4.26 15.20
C LEU A 223 1.98 5.30 15.66
N TRP A 224 0.96 5.51 14.83
CA TRP A 224 -0.25 6.23 15.21
C TRP A 224 -1.43 5.63 14.46
N ASN A 225 -2.64 6.07 14.79
CA ASN A 225 -3.82 5.67 14.05
C ASN A 225 -4.52 6.89 13.46
N GLU A 226 -5.41 6.64 12.51
CA GLU A 226 -6.12 7.68 11.76
C GLU A 226 -6.97 8.65 12.59
N SER A 227 -7.28 8.35 13.86
CA SER A 227 -7.93 9.31 14.76
C SER A 227 -6.95 10.30 15.40
N ILE A 228 -5.64 10.04 15.34
CA ILE A 228 -4.60 10.91 15.90
C ILE A 228 -4.11 11.90 14.84
N ALA A 229 -3.67 11.38 13.69
CA ALA A 229 -3.13 12.17 12.58
C ALA A 229 -3.33 11.44 11.25
N LYS A 230 -3.16 12.16 10.13
CA LYS A 230 -3.19 11.58 8.78
C LYS A 230 -1.85 10.90 8.49
N ARG A 231 -1.50 10.67 7.23
CA ARG A 231 -0.24 10.01 6.83
C ARG A 231 0.47 10.77 5.71
N GLY A 232 0.35 12.10 5.73
CA GLY A 232 0.92 12.99 4.74
C GLY A 232 2.33 13.43 5.09
N SER A 233 2.84 14.41 4.35
CA SER A 233 4.22 14.91 4.47
C SER A 233 4.53 15.56 5.82
N GLN A 234 3.55 16.23 6.44
CA GLN A 234 3.74 16.86 7.77
C GLN A 234 3.88 15.83 8.88
N GLU A 235 3.12 14.72 8.81
CA GLU A 235 3.25 13.64 9.79
C GLU A 235 4.59 12.92 9.67
N VAL A 236 5.05 12.68 8.43
CA VAL A 236 6.38 12.11 8.18
C VAL A 236 7.48 13.06 8.67
N ALA A 237 7.39 14.35 8.36
CA ALA A 237 8.33 15.37 8.85
C ALA A 237 8.36 15.45 10.38
N SER A 238 7.21 15.25 11.05
CA SER A 238 7.13 15.20 12.52
C SER A 238 7.91 14.02 13.10
N CYS A 239 7.75 12.83 12.50
CA CYS A 239 8.52 11.65 12.90
C CYS A 239 10.02 11.84 12.64
N LEU A 240 10.39 12.48 11.52
CA LEU A 240 11.78 12.84 11.24
C LEU A 240 12.31 13.81 12.29
N LYS A 241 11.56 14.84 12.67
CA LYS A 241 11.99 15.77 13.71
C LYS A 241 12.33 15.06 15.02
N ILE A 242 11.45 14.18 15.51
CA ILE A 242 11.72 13.39 16.72
C ILE A 242 12.99 12.54 16.55
N HIS A 243 13.22 11.97 15.36
CA HIS A 243 14.41 11.18 15.09
C HIS A 243 15.70 12.02 15.08
N PHE A 244 15.69 13.19 14.43
CA PHE A 244 16.86 14.07 14.32
C PHE A 244 17.16 14.86 15.60
N ASP A 245 16.19 14.98 16.50
CA ASP A 245 16.37 15.53 17.86
C ASP A 245 17.07 14.54 18.81
N ASP A 246 17.28 13.28 18.40
CA ASP A 246 18.05 12.30 19.18
C ASP A 246 19.51 12.77 19.35
N PRO A 247 20.09 12.72 20.57
CA PRO A 247 21.47 13.16 20.83
C PRO A 247 22.52 12.49 19.95
N HIS A 248 22.25 11.32 19.39
CA HIS A 248 23.13 10.68 18.42
C HIS A 248 23.49 11.61 17.24
N PHE A 249 22.58 12.49 16.83
CA PHE A 249 22.81 13.41 15.72
C PHE A 249 23.67 14.63 16.09
N ASP A 250 24.10 14.80 17.34
CA ASP A 250 24.90 15.96 17.75
C ASP A 250 26.26 16.03 17.07
N ASP A 251 26.91 14.88 16.86
CA ASP A 251 28.23 14.77 16.25
C ASP A 251 28.19 14.41 14.76
N VAL A 252 26.99 14.21 14.22
CA VAL A 252 26.78 13.83 12.82
C VAL A 252 26.96 15.04 11.92
N LYS A 253 27.82 14.89 10.91
CA LYS A 253 28.13 15.94 9.93
C LYS A 253 27.47 15.70 8.59
N HIS A 254 27.17 14.44 8.25
CA HIS A 254 26.54 14.08 6.98
C HIS A 254 25.45 13.03 7.17
N VAL A 255 24.28 13.27 6.59
CA VAL A 255 23.15 12.35 6.61
C VAL A 255 22.72 12.04 5.19
N ASN A 256 22.81 10.77 4.81
CA ASN A 256 22.20 10.24 3.58
C ASN A 256 20.82 9.69 3.92
N TYR A 257 19.76 10.35 3.48
CA TYR A 257 18.38 9.93 3.73
C TYR A 257 17.75 9.37 2.45
N TYR A 258 17.45 8.08 2.45
CA TYR A 258 16.87 7.36 1.32
C TYR A 258 15.37 7.11 1.53
N THR A 259 14.55 7.48 0.56
CA THR A 259 13.10 7.21 0.60
C THR A 259 12.56 6.79 -0.75
N ASP A 260 11.31 6.33 -0.74
CA ASP A 260 10.50 6.28 -1.95
C ASP A 260 10.14 7.71 -2.43
N ARG A 261 9.59 7.80 -3.65
CA ARG A 261 9.21 9.06 -4.28
C ARG A 261 7.70 9.30 -4.19
N CYS A 262 7.14 9.19 -3.00
CA CYS A 262 5.72 9.45 -2.77
C CYS A 262 5.48 10.96 -2.62
N ALA A 263 4.78 11.59 -3.59
CA ALA A 263 4.55 13.04 -3.60
C ALA A 263 3.71 13.57 -2.42
N GLY A 264 2.75 12.78 -1.94
CA GLY A 264 1.96 13.11 -0.75
C GLY A 264 2.72 12.95 0.58
N GLN A 265 3.96 12.42 0.53
CA GLN A 265 4.78 12.11 1.69
C GLN A 265 6.19 12.68 1.50
N ASN A 266 7.13 11.86 1.04
CA ASN A 266 8.55 12.17 1.01
C ASN A 266 8.93 13.16 -0.10
N ALA A 267 8.35 13.05 -1.31
CA ALA A 267 8.64 13.92 -2.45
C ALA A 267 7.80 15.22 -2.41
N ASN A 268 7.87 15.92 -1.28
CA ASN A 268 7.04 17.08 -0.98
C ASN A 268 7.87 18.27 -0.49
N PHE A 269 7.45 19.49 -0.80
CA PHE A 269 8.15 20.71 -0.38
C PHE A 269 8.22 20.89 1.14
N VAL A 270 7.29 20.27 1.90
CA VAL A 270 7.36 20.20 3.37
C VAL A 270 8.68 19.63 3.87
N HIS A 271 9.23 18.61 3.21
CA HIS A 271 10.54 18.05 3.57
C HIS A 271 11.67 19.04 3.30
N CYS A 272 11.61 19.80 2.20
CA CYS A 272 12.58 20.88 1.93
C CYS A 272 12.54 21.94 3.02
N MET A 273 11.35 22.39 3.42
CA MET A 273 11.19 23.37 4.49
C MET A 273 11.75 22.86 5.82
N TYR A 274 11.44 21.61 6.18
CA TYR A 274 11.95 20.99 7.40
C TYR A 274 13.47 20.86 7.40
N PHE A 275 14.07 20.30 6.34
CA PHE A 275 15.53 20.14 6.30
C PHE A 275 16.26 21.48 6.25
N THR A 276 15.74 22.48 5.55
CA THR A 276 16.33 23.83 5.59
C THR A 276 16.23 24.45 6.97
N GLN A 277 15.12 24.29 7.69
CA GLN A 277 15.00 24.74 9.08
C GLN A 277 16.00 24.04 9.99
N LEU A 278 16.16 22.71 9.86
CA LEU A 278 17.15 21.94 10.61
C LEU A 278 18.58 22.46 10.34
N ILE A 279 18.89 22.79 9.09
CA ILE A 279 20.18 23.38 8.70
C ILE A 279 20.38 24.77 9.32
N GLU A 280 19.38 25.64 9.30
CA GLU A 280 19.46 26.96 9.94
C GLU A 280 19.68 26.84 11.46
N GLN A 281 18.98 25.92 12.12
CA GLN A 281 19.17 25.62 13.54
C GLN A 281 20.59 25.17 13.83
N ARG A 282 21.10 24.18 13.08
CA ARG A 282 22.46 23.65 13.25
C ARG A 282 23.53 24.71 12.99
N ALA A 283 23.35 25.53 11.95
CA ALA A 283 24.23 26.66 11.65
C ALA A 283 24.24 27.70 12.78
N SER A 284 23.08 28.03 13.36
CA SER A 284 22.97 28.97 14.49
C SER A 284 23.70 28.47 15.75
N CYS A 285 23.77 27.15 15.93
CA CYS A 285 24.55 26.51 17.00
C CYS A 285 26.03 26.26 16.64
N GLY A 286 26.49 26.71 15.47
CA GLY A 286 27.87 26.50 14.99
C GLY A 286 28.21 25.03 14.65
N LYS A 287 27.20 24.17 14.48
CA LYS A 287 27.39 22.75 14.14
C LYS A 287 27.27 22.55 12.64
N ALA A 288 28.28 21.95 12.01
CA ALA A 288 28.24 21.63 10.59
C ALA A 288 27.34 20.42 10.32
N LEU A 289 26.43 20.54 9.35
CA LEU A 289 25.56 19.45 8.91
C LEU A 289 25.31 19.55 7.41
N THR A 290 25.33 18.41 6.74
CA THR A 290 24.82 18.24 5.38
C THR A 290 23.80 17.10 5.37
N VAL A 291 22.63 17.34 4.79
CA VAL A 291 21.61 16.32 4.58
C VAL A 291 21.43 16.13 3.08
N GLU A 292 21.59 14.91 2.60
CA GLU A 292 21.28 14.51 1.22
C GLU A 292 20.06 13.59 1.23
N HIS A 293 18.91 14.12 0.79
CA HIS A 293 17.69 13.35 0.60
C HIS A 293 17.66 12.78 -0.81
N LYS A 294 17.79 11.46 -0.92
CA LYS A 294 17.94 10.69 -2.15
C LYS A 294 16.72 9.80 -2.36
N TYR A 295 16.11 9.88 -3.55
CA TYR A 295 14.98 9.04 -3.90
C TYR A 295 15.42 7.75 -4.59
N MET A 296 14.81 6.64 -4.21
CA MET A 296 15.00 5.37 -4.89
C MET A 296 14.18 5.29 -6.18
N VAL A 297 14.69 4.53 -7.17
CA VAL A 297 13.94 4.25 -8.40
C VAL A 297 12.84 3.23 -8.11
N SER A 298 11.58 3.61 -8.33
CA SER A 298 10.40 2.79 -8.05
C SER A 298 10.45 1.42 -8.74
N GLY A 299 10.11 0.36 -8.01
CA GLY A 299 10.11 -1.02 -8.50
C GLY A 299 11.50 -1.62 -8.74
N HIS A 300 12.57 -0.89 -8.44
CA HIS A 300 13.94 -1.40 -8.43
C HIS A 300 14.66 -1.13 -7.09
N SER A 301 13.90 -0.69 -6.09
CA SER A 301 14.40 -0.39 -4.76
C SER A 301 14.33 -1.61 -3.86
N HIS A 302 15.42 -1.89 -3.15
CA HIS A 302 15.41 -2.75 -1.98
C HIS A 302 15.91 -1.94 -0.80
N MET A 303 15.01 -1.58 0.10
CA MET A 303 15.30 -0.83 1.30
C MET A 303 15.36 -1.72 2.54
N GLU A 304 16.16 -1.32 3.53
CA GLU A 304 16.31 -2.04 4.79
C GLU A 304 14.97 -2.09 5.54
N VAL A 305 14.16 -1.03 5.38
CA VAL A 305 12.78 -0.92 5.86
C VAL A 305 11.85 -1.98 5.25
N ASP A 306 12.04 -2.38 3.99
CA ASP A 306 11.26 -3.48 3.38
C ASP A 306 11.47 -4.80 4.16
N GLY A 307 12.70 -5.01 4.65
CA GLY A 307 13.05 -6.13 5.51
C GLY A 307 12.37 -6.07 6.89
N VAL A 308 12.22 -4.86 7.44
CA VAL A 308 11.46 -4.60 8.68
C VAL A 308 9.99 -4.94 8.47
N HIS A 309 9.36 -4.33 7.46
CA HIS A 309 7.93 -4.53 7.15
C HIS A 309 7.63 -5.98 6.80
N GLY A 310 8.51 -6.63 6.04
CA GLY A 310 8.40 -8.05 5.74
C GLY A 310 8.48 -8.93 6.99
N ALA A 311 9.27 -8.56 8.00
CA ALA A 311 9.30 -9.25 9.29
C ALA A 311 8.00 -9.04 10.08
N ILE A 312 7.48 -7.81 10.11
CA ILE A 312 6.21 -7.46 10.75
C ILE A 312 5.06 -8.23 10.09
N GLU A 313 4.97 -8.27 8.77
CA GLU A 313 3.95 -9.02 8.04
C GLU A 313 4.04 -10.54 8.29
N ARG A 314 5.25 -11.09 8.41
CA ARG A 314 5.43 -12.50 8.81
C ARG A 314 4.97 -12.75 10.24
N ALA A 315 5.27 -11.84 11.17
CA ALA A 315 4.84 -11.94 12.56
C ALA A 315 3.30 -11.86 12.66
N LYS A 316 2.70 -10.88 11.99
CA LYS A 316 1.24 -10.73 11.84
C LYS A 316 0.54 -12.00 11.33
N ARG A 317 1.11 -12.70 10.35
CA ARG A 317 0.53 -13.96 9.84
C ARG A 317 0.61 -15.13 10.82
N LYS A 318 1.64 -15.15 11.67
CA LYS A 318 1.92 -16.26 12.61
C LYS A 318 1.40 -16.01 14.02
N THR A 319 1.13 -14.75 14.39
CA THR A 319 0.78 -14.39 15.76
C THR A 319 -0.52 -15.05 16.21
N SER A 320 -0.55 -15.56 17.44
CA SER A 320 -1.78 -15.95 18.14
C SER A 320 -2.43 -14.77 18.86
N LEU A 321 -1.72 -13.64 18.97
CA LEU A 321 -2.22 -12.43 19.62
C LEU A 321 -3.38 -11.83 18.82
N SER A 322 -4.51 -11.61 19.50
CA SER A 322 -5.64 -10.88 18.95
C SER A 322 -5.27 -9.39 18.95
N VAL A 323 -4.94 -8.84 17.79
CA VAL A 323 -4.70 -7.39 17.67
C VAL A 323 -6.06 -6.71 17.58
N GLU A 324 -6.50 -6.09 18.66
CA GLU A 324 -7.84 -5.52 18.79
C GLU A 324 -7.82 -4.01 18.87
N ILE A 325 -6.77 -3.40 19.40
CA ILE A 325 -6.60 -1.94 19.48
C ILE A 325 -5.22 -1.51 18.92
N PRO A 326 -5.00 -0.22 18.57
CA PRO A 326 -3.74 0.20 17.97
C PRO A 326 -2.51 -0.11 18.83
N ARG A 327 -2.65 -0.05 20.16
CA ARG A 327 -1.59 -0.40 21.10
C ARG A 327 -1.12 -1.86 20.97
N ASP A 328 -2.01 -2.77 20.57
CA ASP A 328 -1.64 -4.17 20.35
C ASP A 328 -0.67 -4.32 19.16
N TRP A 329 -0.75 -3.43 18.17
CA TRP A 329 0.27 -3.37 17.11
C TRP A 329 1.63 -2.94 17.66
N ALA A 330 1.67 -1.96 18.56
CA ALA A 330 2.92 -1.53 19.19
C ALA A 330 3.57 -2.69 19.97
N VAL A 331 2.77 -3.41 20.76
CA VAL A 331 3.21 -4.62 21.47
C VAL A 331 3.72 -5.68 20.50
N LEU A 332 2.93 -6.02 19.48
CA LEU A 332 3.32 -7.04 18.49
C LEU A 332 4.62 -6.65 17.76
N ILE A 333 4.75 -5.40 17.31
CA ILE A 333 5.90 -4.91 16.57
C ILE A 333 7.15 -4.91 17.46
N SER A 334 7.04 -4.49 18.72
CA SER A 334 8.15 -4.50 19.68
C SER A 334 8.72 -5.90 19.94
N GLN A 335 7.89 -6.94 19.76
CA GLN A 335 8.26 -8.34 20.01
C GLN A 335 8.72 -9.08 18.75
N VAL A 336 8.77 -8.44 17.57
CA VAL A 336 9.17 -9.11 16.33
C VAL A 336 10.65 -9.51 16.42
N PRO A 337 10.97 -10.82 16.34
CA PRO A 337 12.34 -11.28 16.51
C PRO A 337 13.19 -10.88 15.31
N ARG A 338 14.21 -10.05 15.55
CA ARG A 338 15.18 -9.59 14.55
C ARG A 338 16.56 -9.40 15.15
N LYS A 339 17.58 -9.46 14.28
CA LYS A 339 18.97 -9.11 14.65
C LYS A 339 19.10 -7.65 15.10
N VAL A 340 18.37 -6.75 14.42
CA VAL A 340 18.25 -5.35 14.80
C VAL A 340 16.89 -5.18 15.48
N PRO A 341 16.85 -4.94 16.80
CA PRO A 341 15.60 -4.72 17.53
C PRO A 341 14.81 -3.52 16.97
N LEU A 342 13.49 -3.55 17.16
CA LEU A 342 12.60 -2.49 16.74
C LEU A 342 12.29 -1.59 17.94
N ALA A 343 12.77 -0.34 17.90
CA ALA A 343 12.34 0.71 18.82
C ALA A 343 10.97 1.21 18.38
N VAL A 344 9.96 1.11 19.25
CA VAL A 344 8.57 1.43 18.93
C VAL A 344 8.16 2.69 19.66
N TYR A 345 7.66 3.68 18.92
CA TYR A 345 7.20 4.96 19.42
C TYR A 345 5.71 5.09 19.13
N GLU A 346 4.89 5.11 20.17
CA GLU A 346 3.47 5.45 20.05
C GLU A 346 3.35 6.98 19.99
N MET A 347 2.98 7.50 18.83
CA MET A 347 2.93 8.94 18.58
C MET A 347 1.61 9.53 19.10
N GLU A 348 1.72 10.68 19.75
CA GLU A 348 0.62 11.47 20.27
C GLU A 348 0.26 12.62 19.34
N GLN A 349 -0.96 13.14 19.48
CA GLN A 349 -1.50 14.19 18.61
C GLN A 349 -0.66 15.48 18.64
N SER A 350 -0.18 15.88 19.84
CA SER A 350 0.67 17.05 20.05
C SER A 350 2.04 16.96 19.37
N GLN A 351 2.48 15.74 19.01
CA GLN A 351 3.76 15.51 18.37
C GLN A 351 3.72 15.72 16.85
N PHE A 352 2.53 15.84 16.26
CA PHE A 352 2.37 16.10 14.83
C PHE A 352 2.30 17.61 14.59
N LEU A 353 3.36 18.17 14.00
CA LEU A 353 3.55 19.62 13.88
C LEU A 353 3.13 20.14 12.50
N ALA A 354 2.62 21.37 12.47
CA ALA A 354 2.15 22.06 11.26
C ALA A 354 3.31 22.64 10.43
N PHE A 355 4.14 21.79 9.83
CA PHE A 355 5.27 22.22 8.97
C PHE A 355 4.86 23.11 7.79
N LYS A 356 3.60 23.07 7.34
CA LYS A 356 3.08 24.00 6.33
C LYS A 356 3.16 25.47 6.79
N ASN A 357 3.14 25.74 8.09
CA ASN A 357 3.31 27.09 8.64
C ASN A 357 4.69 27.68 8.34
N LEU A 358 5.69 26.84 8.06
CA LEU A 358 7.01 27.30 7.61
C LEU A 358 6.96 28.00 6.25
N SER A 359 5.83 27.91 5.52
CA SER A 359 5.60 28.66 4.28
C SER A 359 5.67 30.18 4.47
N CYS A 360 5.54 30.69 5.71
CA CYS A 360 5.76 32.10 6.02
C CYS A 360 7.22 32.53 5.82
N ARG A 361 8.18 31.61 6.02
CA ARG A 361 9.63 31.82 5.90
C ARG A 361 10.19 31.26 4.59
N TYR A 362 9.70 30.09 4.17
CA TYR A 362 10.18 29.41 2.98
C TYR A 362 9.16 29.47 1.86
N LYS A 363 9.63 29.66 0.62
CA LYS A 363 8.79 29.62 -0.56
C LYS A 363 9.53 28.91 -1.68
N ARG A 364 8.85 27.98 -2.34
CA ARG A 364 9.39 27.34 -3.54
C ARG A 364 9.44 28.36 -4.69
N PRO A 365 10.61 28.67 -5.26
CA PRO A 365 10.69 29.48 -6.46
C PRO A 365 10.23 28.70 -7.70
N LYS A 366 9.86 29.41 -8.76
CA LYS A 366 9.50 28.79 -10.06
C LYS A 366 10.74 28.44 -10.89
N LEU A 367 11.76 29.28 -10.78
CA LEU A 367 13.01 29.17 -11.52
C LEU A 367 14.16 28.87 -10.56
N ASN A 368 15.17 28.16 -11.04
CA ASN A 368 16.43 27.93 -10.32
C ASN A 368 17.33 29.19 -10.41
N ASP A 369 18.48 29.15 -9.74
CA ASP A 369 19.43 30.27 -9.73
C ASP A 369 20.05 30.56 -11.12
N GLN A 370 19.88 29.66 -12.09
CA GLN A 370 20.30 29.78 -13.49
C GLN A 370 19.18 30.30 -14.42
N GLY A 371 17.97 30.55 -13.88
CA GLY A 371 16.82 31.02 -14.66
C GLY A 371 16.00 29.93 -15.35
N GLU A 372 16.23 28.66 -15.05
CA GLU A 372 15.53 27.52 -15.66
C GLU A 372 14.35 27.04 -14.79
N PRO A 373 13.26 26.50 -15.36
CA PRO A 373 12.14 25.95 -14.59
C PRO A 373 12.53 24.78 -13.67
N ILE A 374 12.10 24.83 -12.41
CA ILE A 374 12.39 23.77 -11.43
C ILE A 374 11.42 22.59 -11.59
N LEU A 375 11.90 21.52 -12.20
CA LEU A 375 11.22 20.23 -12.30
C LEU A 375 11.33 19.44 -10.98
N PHE A 376 10.73 19.96 -9.91
CA PHE A 376 10.87 19.43 -8.55
C PHE A 376 10.45 17.96 -8.44
N GLN A 377 9.31 17.60 -9.03
CA GLN A 377 8.83 16.22 -9.06
C GLN A 377 9.69 15.31 -9.95
N GLN A 378 10.71 15.84 -10.64
CA GLN A 378 11.73 15.10 -11.39
C GLN A 378 13.05 14.96 -10.61
N ALA A 379 13.30 15.78 -9.58
CA ALA A 379 14.51 15.70 -8.77
C ALA A 379 14.68 14.33 -8.09
N MET A 380 15.89 13.78 -8.15
CA MET A 380 16.28 12.51 -7.55
C MET A 380 17.11 12.69 -6.28
N VAL A 381 17.79 13.84 -6.14
CA VAL A 381 18.58 14.18 -4.96
C VAL A 381 18.31 15.63 -4.58
N PHE A 382 18.05 15.88 -3.30
CA PHE A 382 18.11 17.19 -2.69
C PHE A 382 19.24 17.22 -1.65
N LYS A 383 19.96 18.33 -1.57
CA LYS A 383 21.05 18.54 -0.64
C LYS A 383 20.86 19.87 0.08
N TYR A 384 21.02 19.82 1.39
CA TYR A 384 20.91 20.95 2.31
C TYR A 384 22.19 20.99 3.15
N THR A 385 22.81 22.17 3.32
CA THR A 385 24.10 22.26 4.01
C THR A 385 24.23 23.55 4.81
N THR A 386 24.84 23.46 5.99
CA THR A 386 25.15 24.62 6.84
C THR A 386 26.15 25.58 6.20
N ALA A 387 26.85 25.17 5.14
CA ALA A 387 27.72 26.05 4.37
C ALA A 387 26.95 27.09 3.52
N ALA A 388 25.69 26.79 3.17
CA ALA A 388 24.81 27.70 2.44
C ALA A 388 23.36 27.57 2.95
N PRO A 389 23.06 28.05 4.18
CA PRO A 389 21.73 27.98 4.75
C PRO A 389 20.70 28.67 3.85
N GLY A 390 19.54 28.04 3.67
CA GLY A 390 18.46 28.57 2.81
C GLY A 390 18.56 28.25 1.33
N VAL A 391 19.71 27.75 0.87
CA VAL A 391 19.90 27.28 -0.51
C VAL A 391 19.65 25.78 -0.56
N VAL A 392 18.79 25.34 -1.48
CA VAL A 392 18.53 23.93 -1.77
C VAL A 392 19.27 23.56 -3.04
N PHE A 393 20.17 22.59 -2.93
CA PHE A 393 20.85 22.00 -4.08
C PHE A 393 20.07 20.77 -4.54
N TYR A 394 19.95 20.54 -5.84
CA TYR A 394 19.24 19.38 -6.37
C TYR A 394 19.87 18.80 -7.65
N LYS A 395 19.57 17.53 -7.91
CA LYS A 395 19.90 16.82 -9.15
C LYS A 395 18.66 16.11 -9.67
N ILE A 396 18.36 16.27 -10.96
CA ILE A 396 17.36 15.46 -11.66
C ILE A 396 17.95 14.08 -11.97
N ASP A 397 19.15 14.05 -12.56
CA ASP A 397 19.91 12.82 -12.74
C ASP A 397 20.99 12.72 -11.63
N PRO A 398 20.93 11.73 -10.73
CA PRO A 398 21.94 11.56 -9.69
C PRO A 398 23.35 11.27 -10.23
N ARG A 399 23.48 10.88 -11.51
CA ARG A 399 24.75 10.65 -12.21
C ARG A 399 25.42 11.95 -12.67
N ALA A 400 24.70 13.07 -12.70
CA ALA A 400 25.28 14.36 -13.05
C ALA A 400 26.37 14.76 -12.05
N GLU A 401 27.41 15.43 -12.53
CA GLU A 401 28.51 15.91 -11.67
C GLU A 401 28.04 17.07 -10.78
N ASP A 402 27.44 18.08 -11.41
CA ASP A 402 27.06 19.33 -10.76
C ASP A 402 25.63 19.32 -10.18
N PHE A 403 25.46 20.06 -9.09
CA PHE A 403 24.14 20.38 -8.54
C PHE A 403 23.60 21.66 -9.17
N GLN A 404 22.31 21.68 -9.45
CA GLN A 404 21.56 22.93 -9.62
C GLN A 404 21.14 23.44 -8.23
N SER A 405 20.84 24.73 -8.09
CA SER A 405 20.43 25.31 -6.82
C SER A 405 19.26 26.27 -6.97
N PHE A 406 18.51 26.44 -5.88
CA PHE A 406 17.53 27.50 -5.72
C PHE A 406 17.44 27.93 -4.26
N THR A 407 17.25 29.22 -4.03
CA THR A 407 17.03 29.77 -2.69
C THR A 407 15.56 29.70 -2.29
N ILE A 408 15.27 29.19 -1.09
CA ILE A 408 13.89 29.09 -0.60
C ILE A 408 13.55 30.08 0.52
N ILE A 409 14.55 30.68 1.17
CA ILE A 409 14.32 31.70 2.21
C ILE A 409 13.72 32.95 1.54
N ARG A 410 12.63 33.46 2.09
CA ARG A 410 12.02 34.72 1.62
C ARG A 410 12.89 35.92 1.99
N GLU A 411 12.72 37.02 1.27
CA GLU A 411 13.32 38.30 1.65
C GLU A 411 12.62 38.84 2.92
N ASN A 412 13.38 39.49 3.80
CA ASN A 412 12.89 40.15 5.02
C ASN A 412 12.13 39.24 6.00
N VAL A 413 12.68 38.07 6.32
CA VAL A 413 12.09 37.19 7.34
C VAL A 413 12.56 37.57 8.74
N ASP A 414 11.68 37.37 9.72
CA ASP A 414 12.01 37.42 11.15
C ASP A 414 13.27 36.58 11.44
N PRO A 415 14.25 37.07 12.20
CA PRO A 415 15.38 36.24 12.63
C PRO A 415 14.95 35.02 13.46
N GLU A 416 13.82 35.07 14.17
CA GLU A 416 13.30 33.94 14.92
C GLU A 416 12.66 32.88 14.01
N LEU A 417 12.85 31.61 14.38
CA LEU A 417 12.26 30.50 13.65
C LEU A 417 10.75 30.43 13.95
N PRO A 418 9.89 30.21 12.93
CA PRO A 418 8.46 30.14 13.15
C PRO A 418 8.10 29.00 14.10
N GLU A 419 7.19 29.29 15.03
CA GLU A 419 6.58 28.24 15.84
C GLU A 419 5.77 27.28 14.95
N MET A 420 5.88 25.98 15.25
CA MET A 420 5.12 24.93 14.61
C MET A 420 4.19 24.32 15.66
N PRO A 421 2.94 24.82 15.79
CA PRO A 421 1.96 24.19 16.67
C PRO A 421 1.60 22.79 16.18
N ALA A 422 0.87 22.04 17.01
CA ALA A 422 0.27 20.79 16.56
C ALA A 422 -0.65 21.04 15.35
N ILE A 423 -0.72 20.08 14.42
CA ILE A 423 -1.60 20.16 13.23
C ILE A 423 -3.07 20.35 13.65
N THR A 424 -3.45 19.66 14.72
CA THR A 424 -4.76 19.75 15.35
C THR A 424 -4.63 19.41 16.83
N ASP A 425 -5.37 20.12 17.67
CA ASP A 425 -5.45 19.84 19.11
C ASP A 425 -6.56 18.83 19.46
N GLN A 426 -7.36 18.45 18.46
CA GLN A 426 -8.50 17.54 18.61
C GLN A 426 -8.35 16.30 17.73
N PRO A 427 -8.79 15.11 18.21
CA PRO A 427 -8.78 13.89 17.41
C PRO A 427 -9.45 14.08 16.05
N ILE A 428 -8.86 13.47 15.02
CA ILE A 428 -9.42 13.52 13.67
C ILE A 428 -10.75 12.76 13.65
N GLU A 429 -11.79 13.45 13.18
CA GLU A 429 -13.11 12.85 13.04
C GLU A 429 -13.12 11.76 11.97
N LEU A 430 -13.59 10.57 12.37
CA LEU A 430 -13.81 9.47 11.45
C LEU A 430 -15.14 9.63 10.73
N SER A 431 -15.21 9.19 9.47
CA SER A 431 -16.45 9.24 8.71
C SER A 431 -17.57 8.42 9.37
N GLN A 432 -18.82 8.87 9.19
CA GLN A 432 -19.98 8.22 9.80
C GLN A 432 -20.15 6.76 9.30
N GLU A 433 -19.82 6.50 8.04
CA GLU A 433 -19.79 5.15 7.47
C GLU A 433 -18.79 4.26 8.21
N LYS A 434 -17.60 4.80 8.51
CA LYS A 434 -16.54 4.09 9.20
C LYS A 434 -16.90 3.82 10.66
N LEU A 435 -17.42 4.81 11.37
CA LEU A 435 -17.92 4.64 12.73
C LEU A 435 -19.04 3.58 12.80
N SER A 436 -19.96 3.56 11.84
CA SER A 436 -20.99 2.51 11.74
C SER A 436 -20.38 1.12 11.55
N ASP A 437 -19.38 0.99 10.67
CA ASP A 437 -18.69 -0.27 10.43
C ASP A 437 -17.92 -0.72 11.68
N LEU A 438 -17.21 0.17 12.36
CA LEU A 438 -16.50 -0.11 13.62
C LEU A 438 -17.47 -0.58 14.72
N LYS A 439 -18.62 0.07 14.88
CA LYS A 439 -19.67 -0.38 15.82
C LYS A 439 -20.11 -1.82 15.53
N SER A 440 -20.22 -2.18 14.26
CA SER A 440 -20.60 -3.53 13.85
C SER A 440 -19.47 -4.57 14.01
N LEU A 441 -18.21 -4.13 14.14
CA LEU A 441 -17.04 -4.97 14.39
C LEU A 441 -16.82 -5.24 15.88
N LEU A 442 -17.44 -4.46 16.78
CA LEU A 442 -17.34 -4.63 18.25
C LEU A 442 -17.70 -6.02 18.76
N LYS A 443 -18.52 -6.79 18.03
CA LYS A 443 -18.83 -8.20 18.36
C LYS A 443 -17.61 -9.13 18.30
N TYR A 444 -16.53 -8.69 17.64
CA TYR A 444 -15.27 -9.43 17.52
C TYR A 444 -14.17 -8.88 18.43
N VAL A 445 -14.47 -7.87 19.24
CA VAL A 445 -13.54 -7.24 20.17
C VAL A 445 -13.88 -7.72 21.57
N SER A 446 -12.86 -8.12 22.35
CA SER A 446 -13.04 -8.56 23.72
C SER A 446 -13.61 -7.45 24.61
N GLU A 447 -14.38 -7.81 25.65
CA GLU A 447 -15.00 -6.83 26.56
C GLU A 447 -14.02 -5.75 27.10
N PRO A 448 -12.77 -6.09 27.49
CA PRO A 448 -11.81 -5.08 27.98
C PRO A 448 -11.44 -4.01 26.95
N ASN A 449 -11.49 -4.34 25.66
CA ASN A 449 -11.08 -3.46 24.57
C ASN A 449 -12.25 -2.69 23.94
N LYS A 450 -13.50 -3.05 24.25
CA LYS A 450 -14.68 -2.31 23.75
C LYS A 450 -14.73 -0.83 24.18
N PRO A 451 -14.32 -0.43 25.41
CA PRO A 451 -14.31 0.97 25.82
C PRO A 451 -13.51 1.89 24.87
N TYR A 452 -12.41 1.40 24.30
CA TYR A 452 -11.60 2.16 23.32
C TYR A 452 -12.45 2.59 22.12
N TYR A 453 -13.17 1.64 21.52
CA TYR A 453 -14.06 1.91 20.40
C TYR A 453 -15.30 2.71 20.79
N GLN A 454 -15.85 2.49 21.98
CA GLN A 454 -16.98 3.27 22.47
C GLN A 454 -16.63 4.76 22.59
N ALA A 455 -15.39 5.10 22.95
CA ALA A 455 -14.91 6.48 22.96
C ALA A 455 -14.94 7.11 21.55
N LEU A 456 -14.49 6.38 20.52
CA LEU A 456 -14.55 6.82 19.12
C LEU A 456 -15.99 7.00 18.61
N LEU A 457 -16.92 6.16 19.08
CA LEU A 457 -18.31 6.18 18.65
C LEU A 457 -19.15 7.31 19.26
N LYS A 458 -18.62 8.09 20.21
CA LYS A 458 -19.37 9.20 20.84
C LYS A 458 -19.85 10.25 19.83
N ASN A 459 -19.13 10.41 18.72
CA ASN A 459 -19.46 11.38 17.66
C ASN A 459 -20.29 10.77 16.50
N LEU A 460 -20.77 9.52 16.65
CA LEU A 460 -21.62 8.88 15.65
C LEU A 460 -23.03 9.48 15.67
N VAL A 461 -23.40 10.17 14.59
CA VAL A 461 -24.76 10.71 14.39
C VAL A 461 -25.59 9.68 13.63
N ALA A 462 -26.82 9.41 14.10
CA ALA A 462 -27.70 8.45 13.44
C ALA A 462 -28.02 8.91 11.99
N PRO A 463 -27.99 8.01 11.00
CA PRO A 463 -28.25 8.39 9.61
C PRO A 463 -29.69 8.91 9.43
N LYS A 464 -29.86 10.05 8.75
CA LYS A 464 -31.18 10.49 8.26
C LYS A 464 -31.70 9.46 7.25
N ARG A 465 -32.93 8.97 7.44
CA ARG A 465 -33.57 7.95 6.59
C ARG A 465 -33.51 8.38 5.11
N GLY A 466 -32.91 7.56 4.24
CA GLY A 466 -33.08 7.67 2.78
C GLY A 466 -31.82 7.67 1.90
N ARG A 467 -30.59 7.74 2.42
CA ARG A 467 -29.38 7.77 1.59
C ARG A 467 -28.84 6.34 1.33
N LYS A 468 -28.73 5.93 0.06
CA LYS A 468 -28.08 4.67 -0.36
C LYS A 468 -26.59 4.70 0.01
N ARG A 469 -26.06 3.57 0.47
CA ARG A 469 -24.62 3.37 0.75
C ARG A 469 -23.81 3.49 -0.54
N GLN A 470 -22.89 4.46 -0.60
CA GLN A 470 -21.78 4.44 -1.55
C GLN A 470 -20.65 3.58 -0.97
N ASN A 471 -20.24 2.54 -1.71
CA ASN A 471 -19.13 1.66 -1.35
C ASN A 471 -17.79 2.17 -1.90
N VAL A 472 -17.65 3.47 -2.12
CA VAL A 472 -16.36 4.06 -2.47
C VAL A 472 -15.55 4.16 -1.19
N ILE A 473 -14.37 3.53 -1.20
CA ILE A 473 -13.32 3.75 -0.22
C ILE A 473 -12.50 4.88 -0.82
N ASP A 474 -12.79 6.12 -0.43
CA ASP A 474 -11.89 7.23 -0.73
C ASP A 474 -10.64 7.02 0.15
N ASP A 475 -9.58 6.54 -0.48
CA ASP A 475 -8.26 6.66 0.11
C ASP A 475 -7.91 8.15 0.05
N HIS A 476 -7.90 8.83 1.20
CA HIS A 476 -7.65 10.27 1.34
C HIS A 476 -6.21 10.69 0.99
N PHE A 477 -5.61 10.06 -0.01
CA PHE A 477 -4.28 10.36 -0.55
C PHE A 477 -4.21 11.75 -1.20
N GLU A 478 -5.36 12.27 -1.67
CA GLU A 478 -5.43 13.50 -2.47
C GLU A 478 -5.41 14.80 -1.65
N ALA A 479 -5.53 14.76 -0.31
CA ALA A 479 -5.70 15.97 0.50
C ALA A 479 -4.41 16.81 0.69
N ASP A 480 -3.25 16.29 0.32
CA ASP A 480 -1.94 16.96 0.44
C ASP A 480 -1.25 17.22 -0.91
N LEU A 481 -1.96 17.03 -2.03
CA LEU A 481 -1.54 17.54 -3.33
C LEU A 481 -1.60 19.08 -3.28
N ASP A 482 -0.54 19.73 -3.74
CA ASP A 482 -0.45 21.19 -3.71
C ASP A 482 -1.54 21.76 -4.65
N PRO A 483 -2.43 22.68 -4.20
CA PRO A 483 -3.48 23.25 -5.05
C PRO A 483 -2.97 23.97 -6.31
N LEU A 484 -1.65 24.18 -6.43
CA LEU A 484 -0.98 24.68 -7.62
C LEU A 484 -0.69 23.60 -8.69
N GLU A 485 -1.07 22.33 -8.47
CA GLU A 485 -0.76 21.17 -9.32
C GLU A 485 -1.85 20.83 -10.38
N GLU A 486 -2.88 21.67 -10.56
CA GLU A 486 -3.73 21.61 -11.76
C GLU A 486 -3.06 22.34 -12.96
N CYS A 487 -1.86 21.91 -13.37
CA CYS A 487 -1.34 22.20 -14.70
C CYS A 487 -0.09 21.36 -15.01
N TRP A 488 -0.30 20.38 -15.90
CA TRP A 488 0.66 19.55 -16.67
C TRP A 488 1.14 18.25 -16.04
#